data_AF-A0A7K3YC76-F1
#
_entry.id   AF-A0A7K3YC76-F1
#
_cell.length_a   1.000
_cell.length_b   1.000
_cell.length_c   1.000
_cell.angle_alpha   90.00
_cell.angle_beta   90.00
_cell.angle_gamma   90.00
#
_symmetry.space_group_name_H-M   'P 1'
#
loop_
_entity.id
_entity.type
_entity.pdbx_description
1 polymer ?
#
loop_
_entity_poly.entity_id
_entity_poly.type
_entity_poly.pdbx_seq_one_letter_code
_entity_poly.pdbx_strand_id
1 'polypeptide(L)' 'MKTVVLMGNPNVGKSGVFSRLTGTRVIISNYPGTTVDVSRGVTRLLDREVEVIDAPG' A
#
# COMPACT_ATOMS: atom_id res chain seq x y z
N MET A 1 13.48 -5.05 -6.15
CA MET A 1 12.15 -4.40 -6.24
C MET A 1 12.17 -3.15 -5.38
N LYS A 2 11.62 -2.02 -5.84
CA LYS A 2 11.51 -0.82 -4.99
C LYS A 2 10.21 -0.87 -4.20
N THR A 3 10.24 -0.37 -2.97
CA THR A 3 9.06 -0.28 -2.11
C THR A 3 8.77 1.19 -1.81
N VAL A 4 7.49 1.57 -1.92
CA VAL A 4 6.97 2.91 -1.63
C VAL A 4 5.91 2.78 -0.55
N VAL A 5 5.99 3.63 0.48
CA VAL A 5 5.02 3.63 1.57
C VAL A 5 4.12 4.87 1.43
N LEU A 6 2.81 4.65 1.44
CA LEU A 6 1.81 5.71 1.52
C LEU A 6 1.60 6.07 2.99
N MET A 7 2.05 7.27 3.38
CA MET A 7 1.84 7.85 4.70
C MET A 7 0.99 9.11 4.63
N GLY A 8 0.35 9.46 5.75
CA GLY A 8 -0.45 10.67 5.91
C GLY A 8 -1.58 10.46 6.92
N ASN A 9 -2.23 11.55 7.34
CA ASN A 9 -3.23 11.52 8.40
C ASN A 9 -4.41 10.55 8.12
N PRO A 10 -5.16 10.15 9.15
CA PRO A 10 -6.41 9.42 8.98
C PRO A 10 -7.37 10.18 8.05
N ASN A 11 -8.14 9.44 7.25
CA ASN A 11 -9.21 9.97 6.38
C ASN A 11 -8.80 10.94 5.25
N VAL A 12 -7.50 11.06 4.91
CA VAL A 12 -7.05 11.89 3.76
C VAL A 12 -7.18 11.21 2.39
N GLY A 13 -7.75 9.99 2.35
CA GLY A 13 -7.97 9.25 1.10
C GLY A 13 -6.81 8.36 0.64
N LYS A 14 -5.86 8.02 1.52
CA LYS A 14 -4.71 7.15 1.21
C LYS A 14 -5.12 5.83 0.56
N SER A 15 -6.09 5.12 1.15
CA SER A 15 -6.55 3.83 0.62
C SER A 15 -7.20 3.95 -0.76
N GLY A 16 -7.83 5.09 -1.07
CA GLY A 16 -8.35 5.37 -2.42
C GLY A 16 -7.23 5.58 -3.46
N VAL A 17 -6.13 6.24 -3.07
CA VAL A 17 -4.92 6.35 -3.90
C VAL A 17 -4.26 4.99 -4.08
N PHE A 18 -4.11 4.24 -2.98
CA PHE A 18 -3.56 2.88 -2.99
C PHE A 18 -4.32 1.98 -3.97
N SER A 19 -5.65 1.86 -3.84
CA SER A 19 -6.47 1.03 -4.73
C SER A 19 -6.34 1.42 -6.20
N ARG A 20 -6.20 2.71 -6.52
CA ARG A 20 -5.98 3.18 -7.89
C ARG A 20 -4.60 2.81 -8.44
N LEU A 21 -3.57 2.77 -7.59
CA LEU A 21 -2.21 2.41 -7.99
C LEU A 21 -2.05 0.90 -8.16
N THR A 22 -2.63 0.10 -7.28
CA THR A 22 -2.39 -1.36 -7.22
C THR A 22 -3.46 -2.19 -7.93
N GLY A 23 -4.64 -1.61 -8.18
CA GLY A 23 -5.78 -2.33 -8.75
C GLY A 23 -6.17 -3.53 -7.88
N THR A 24 -6.33 -4.71 -8.50
CA THR A 24 -6.75 -5.94 -7.83
C THR A 24 -5.60 -6.75 -7.22
N ARG A 25 -4.34 -6.37 -7.45
CA ARG A 25 -3.16 -7.11 -6.97
C ARG A 25 -2.75 -6.62 -5.59
N VAL A 26 -3.57 -6.95 -4.59
CA VAL A 26 -3.40 -6.54 -3.20
C VAL A 26 -3.38 -7.75 -2.28
N ILE A 27 -2.45 -7.76 -1.33
CA ILE A 27 -2.35 -8.69 -0.22
C ILE A 27 -2.55 -7.89 1.07
N ILE A 28 -3.42 -8.39 1.94
CA ILE A 28 -3.65 -7.81 3.26
C ILE A 28 -2.97 -8.71 4.29
N SER A 29 -2.18 -8.11 5.17
CA SER A 29 -1.44 -8.81 6.22
C SER A 29 -1.32 -7.94 7.47
N ASN A 30 -1.22 -8.54 8.65
CA ASN A 30 -0.96 -7.79 9.88
C ASN A 30 0.49 -7.30 9.95
N TYR A 31 0.72 -6.15 10.60
CA TYR A 31 2.05 -5.81 11.08
C TYR A 31 2.52 -6.88 12.09
N PRO A 32 3.75 -7.42 11.97
CA PRO A 32 4.25 -8.41 12.91
C PRO A 32 4.15 -7.91 14.36
N GLY A 33 3.45 -8.67 15.20
CA GLY A 33 3.27 -8.34 16.61
C GLY A 33 2.17 -7.32 16.93
N THR A 34 1.33 -6.95 15.96
CA THR A 34 0.16 -6.08 16.21
C THR A 34 -1.10 -6.61 15.52
N THR A 35 -2.26 -6.05 15.86
CA THR A 35 -3.55 -6.29 15.19
C THR A 35 -3.84 -5.28 14.08
N VAL A 36 -2.81 -4.54 13.65
CA VAL A 36 -2.97 -3.47 12.68
C VAL A 36 -2.74 -4.02 11.28
N ASP A 37 -3.76 -3.94 10.44
CA ASP A 37 -3.71 -4.38 9.05
C ASP A 37 -2.79 -3.50 8.20
N VAL A 38 -2.10 -4.14 7.25
CA VAL A 38 -1.25 -3.54 6.23
C VAL A 38 -1.68 -4.07 4.88
N SER A 39 -2.05 -3.15 3.99
CA SER A 39 -2.28 -3.49 2.59
C SER A 39 -1.00 -3.31 1.81
N ARG A 40 -0.59 -4.36 1.09
CA ARG A 40 0.53 -4.32 0.14
C ARG A 40 0.03 -4.64 -1.24
N GLY A 41 0.48 -3.92 -2.23
CA GLY A 41 0.15 -4.21 -3.62
C GLY A 41 1.31 -3.91 -4.54
N VAL A 42 1.23 -4.40 -5.77
CA VAL A 42 2.27 -4.17 -6.78
C VAL A 42 1.70 -3.30 -7.89
N THR A 43 2.48 -2.30 -8.30
CA THR A 43 2.18 -1.46 -9.45
C THR A 43 3.36 -1.41 -10.40
N ARG A 44 3.11 -1.03 -11.65
CA ARG A 44 4.14 -0.79 -12.64
C ARG A 44 4.33 0.71 -12.81
N LEU A 45 5.46 1.23 -12.34
CA LEU A 45 5.83 2.62 -12.54
C LEU A 45 6.90 2.68 -13.64
N LEU A 46 6.54 3.28 -14.77
CA LEU A 46 7.32 3.20 -16.01
C LEU A 46 7.53 1.72 -16.40
N ASP A 47 8.77 1.23 -16.41
CA ASP A 47 9.11 -0.16 -16.71
C ASP A 47 9.66 -0.91 -15.48
N ARG A 48 9.28 -0.49 -14.27
CA ARG A 48 9.70 -1.12 -13.02
C ARG A 48 8.51 -1.55 -12.18
N GLU A 49 8.58 -2.77 -11.66
CA GLU A 49 7.69 -3.21 -10.60
C GLU A 49 8.06 -2.52 -9.28
N VAL A 50 7.04 -1.95 -8.66
CA VAL A 50 7.12 -1.23 -7.39
C VAL A 50 6.07 -1.81 -6.46
N GLU A 51 6.50 -2.19 -5.26
CA GLU A 51 5.61 -2.52 -4.17
C GLU A 51 5.13 -1.22 -3.52
N VAL A 52 3.83 -1.13 -3.29
CA VAL A 52 3.18 -0.03 -2.58
C VAL A 52 2.62 -0.59 -1.29
N ILE A 53 2.87 0.10 -0.17
CA ILE A 53 2.38 -0.27 1.15
C ILE A 53 1.47 0.85 1.65
N ASP A 54 0.21 0.54 1.97
CA ASP A 54 -0.69 1.44 2.70
C ASP A 54 -0.38 1.33 4.19
N ALA A 55 0.21 2.37 4.77
CA ALA A 55 0.48 2.44 6.19
C ALA A 55 -0.71 3.07 6.93
N PRO A 56 -0.97 2.66 8.18
CA PRO A 56 -1.89 3.34 9.08
C PRO A 56 -1.57 4.84 9.13
N GLY A 57 -2.62 5.65 9.10
CA GLY A 57 -2.52 7.10 9.25
C GLY A 57 -2.45 7.53 10.70
#